data_AF-A0A835N4X4-F1
#
_entry.id   AF-A0A835N4X4-F1
#
_cell.length_a   1.000
_cell.length_b   1.000
_cell.length_c   1.000
_cell.angle_alpha   90.00
_cell.angle_beta   90.00
_cell.angle_gamma   90.00
#
_symmetry.space_group_name_H-M   'P 1'
#
loop_
_entity.id
_entity.type
_entity.pdbx_description
1 polymer ?
#
loop_
_entity_poly.entity_id
_entity_poly.type
_entity_poly.pdbx_seq_one_letter_code
_entity_poly.pdbx_strand_id
1 'polypeptide(L)'
;MPPPPSTTVSPSRTTCASLLHELQIIWDEIGENDGERDKILLQLEQECLDIYRRKVKNTRKYKADLHQLLADAKAEIANLVSALGEKASLFSPGKGPLKQQISAVNPVLDELRLKKQERMKGFYETELQIARICIEIAGNDRSIDSADPEIDERDLTVKRLGELQSHLKELQNEKSLRLQKVNSSIKTIHELSVVMSIDFFKTVNDVHPSLSDPSKAQSKSISNDTLARLTSTIHSLKQEKQQRLEKLEVVKVLLNILILIMKLHQVVRCDSITYTDLVLSSVFAAGYEFLQGLGRKLVELWDLMDTPDDERRLDHVTTLISASVDNVSRPGCLAVDVIEQTEVEAERLNVLKASKMKELVFKRQNELEEIYRGVHMDVDSDAARQILISLMESGNVDMSDLLASMDDQITKAKEQALSRKDILDKVEKWKFASEEEQWLDEYEKDDNRYSAGRGAHKNLKRAEKARALVSKIPSMVESLTSKVKAWELERKIPFLYDKAPLLHTLEEYAVLRREREEEKRRSREQKRLQEQFIAEQEALYGSRSANKKPLGLSTSANTMVGTPTARRGANPFSHHAISTGKQRRESRAHNVTPVNYVALSKEDSVSRGC
;
A
#
# COMPACT_ATOMS: atom_id res chain seq x y z
N MET A 1 91.56 -43.14 -10.67
CA MET A 1 92.59 -42.73 -11.64
C MET A 1 93.96 -43.01 -11.05
N PRO A 2 94.94 -43.48 -11.83
CA PRO A 2 96.34 -43.47 -11.41
C PRO A 2 96.83 -42.01 -11.23
N PRO A 3 97.93 -41.76 -10.50
CA PRO A 3 98.50 -40.43 -10.40
C PRO A 3 98.94 -39.91 -11.77
N PRO A 4 98.86 -38.59 -12.04
CA PRO A 4 99.39 -38.03 -13.28
C PRO A 4 100.90 -38.27 -13.35
N PRO A 5 101.47 -38.45 -14.56
CA PRO A 5 102.91 -38.65 -14.71
C PRO A 5 103.64 -37.41 -14.22
N SER A 6 104.52 -37.59 -13.24
CA SER A 6 105.50 -36.59 -12.84
C SER A 6 106.30 -36.19 -14.07
N THR A 7 106.04 -35.01 -14.64
CA THR A 7 106.85 -34.50 -15.75
C THR A 7 108.25 -34.22 -15.21
N THR A 8 109.14 -35.19 -15.39
CA THR A 8 110.57 -35.07 -15.09
C THR A 8 111.16 -34.04 -16.04
N VAL A 9 111.13 -32.78 -15.62
CA VAL A 9 112.00 -31.75 -16.19
C VAL A 9 113.42 -32.24 -15.93
N SER A 10 114.07 -32.72 -16.99
CA SER A 10 115.46 -33.11 -16.97
C SER A 10 116.31 -31.87 -16.63
N PRO A 11 117.00 -31.82 -15.48
CA PRO A 11 118.03 -30.82 -15.32
C PRO A 11 119.16 -31.18 -16.28
N SER A 12 119.51 -30.27 -17.17
CA SER A 12 120.81 -30.26 -17.82
C SER A 12 121.88 -30.22 -16.71
N ARG A 13 122.46 -31.38 -16.38
CA ARG A 13 123.38 -31.55 -15.24
C ARG A 13 124.75 -30.91 -15.55
N THR A 14 124.83 -29.60 -15.43
CA THR A 14 126.00 -28.98 -14.78
C THR A 14 125.81 -29.18 -13.28
N THR A 15 126.36 -30.27 -12.75
CA THR A 15 126.38 -30.51 -11.30
C THR A 15 127.19 -29.42 -10.61
N CYS A 16 126.81 -29.00 -9.40
CA CYS A 16 127.61 -28.04 -8.64
C CYS A 16 129.09 -28.49 -8.52
N ALA A 17 129.31 -29.80 -8.34
CA ALA A 17 130.63 -30.43 -8.34
C ALA A 17 131.45 -30.25 -9.64
N SER A 18 130.84 -30.18 -10.83
CA SER A 18 131.60 -29.96 -12.08
C SER A 18 132.00 -28.49 -12.23
N LEU A 19 131.12 -27.56 -11.85
CA LEU A 19 131.45 -26.12 -11.83
C LEU A 19 132.50 -25.80 -10.76
N LEU A 20 132.45 -26.46 -9.60
CA LEU A 20 133.48 -26.35 -8.57
C LEU A 20 134.82 -26.96 -9.01
N HIS A 21 134.81 -28.06 -9.78
CA HIS A 21 136.04 -28.63 -10.35
C HIS A 21 136.64 -27.73 -11.45
N GLU A 22 135.83 -27.10 -12.29
CA GLU A 22 136.28 -26.09 -13.25
C GLU A 22 136.89 -24.88 -12.52
N LEU A 23 136.23 -24.40 -11.45
CA LEU A 23 136.73 -23.33 -10.60
C LEU A 23 138.07 -23.69 -9.93
N GLN A 24 138.24 -24.94 -9.50
CA GLN A 24 139.49 -25.45 -8.93
C GLN A 24 140.64 -25.44 -9.95
N ILE A 25 140.40 -25.91 -11.19
CA ILE A 25 141.41 -25.85 -12.27
C ILE A 25 141.83 -24.40 -12.53
N ILE A 26 140.86 -23.48 -12.64
CA ILE A 26 141.12 -22.06 -12.87
C ILE A 26 141.91 -21.43 -11.71
N TRP A 27 141.62 -21.80 -10.46
CA TRP A 27 142.39 -21.34 -9.29
C TRP A 27 143.82 -21.88 -9.25
N ASP A 28 144.06 -23.08 -9.78
CA ASP A 28 145.41 -23.66 -9.89
C ASP A 28 146.19 -23.03 -11.06
N GLU A 29 145.53 -22.61 -12.14
CA GLU A 29 146.14 -21.84 -13.25
C GLU A 29 146.51 -20.40 -12.85
N ILE A 30 145.67 -19.74 -12.04
CA ILE A 30 145.89 -18.34 -11.58
C ILE A 30 146.90 -18.28 -10.42
N GLY A 31 147.05 -19.36 -9.65
CA GLY A 31 147.90 -19.38 -8.46
C GLY A 31 147.26 -18.74 -7.23
N GLU A 32 145.93 -18.84 -7.11
CA GLU A 32 145.18 -18.29 -5.97
C GLU A 32 145.60 -18.92 -4.64
N ASN A 33 145.55 -18.15 -3.55
CA ASN A 33 145.89 -18.68 -2.22
C ASN A 33 144.70 -19.37 -1.55
N ASP A 34 144.98 -20.39 -0.75
CA ASP A 34 143.94 -21.22 -0.13
C ASP A 34 142.97 -20.44 0.76
N GLY A 35 143.41 -19.34 1.39
CA GLY A 35 142.53 -18.47 2.19
C GLY A 35 141.52 -17.67 1.35
N GLU A 36 141.87 -17.30 0.12
CA GLU A 36 140.96 -16.63 -0.82
C GLU A 36 140.04 -17.62 -1.54
N ARG A 37 140.54 -18.83 -1.86
CA ARG A 37 139.73 -19.96 -2.32
C ARG A 37 138.64 -20.32 -1.30
N ASP A 38 139.02 -20.55 -0.04
CA ASP A 38 138.09 -20.81 1.07
C ASP A 38 137.05 -19.70 1.22
N LYS A 39 137.47 -18.43 1.11
CA LYS A 39 136.57 -17.28 1.19
C LYS A 39 135.54 -17.24 0.06
N ILE A 40 135.93 -17.57 -1.17
CA ILE A 40 135.00 -17.61 -2.32
C ILE A 40 134.07 -18.84 -2.21
N LEU A 41 134.58 -19.99 -1.77
CA LEU A 41 133.75 -21.18 -1.48
C LEU A 41 132.70 -20.89 -0.39
N LEU A 42 133.11 -20.30 0.73
CA LEU A 42 132.20 -19.88 1.81
C LEU A 42 131.16 -18.86 1.34
N GLN A 43 131.51 -17.95 0.43
CA GLN A 43 130.55 -17.02 -0.16
C GLN A 43 129.53 -17.76 -1.05
N LEU A 44 129.97 -18.67 -1.92
CA LEU A 44 129.10 -19.51 -2.74
C LEU A 44 128.15 -20.38 -1.89
N GLU A 45 128.65 -20.99 -0.83
CA GLU A 45 127.84 -21.72 0.14
C GLU A 45 126.79 -20.82 0.81
N GLN A 46 127.20 -19.63 1.26
CA GLN A 46 126.31 -18.68 1.93
C GLN A 46 125.22 -18.15 1.00
N GLU A 47 125.54 -17.83 -0.26
CA GLU A 47 124.57 -17.43 -1.27
C GLU A 47 123.59 -18.56 -1.61
N CYS A 48 124.07 -19.80 -1.74
CA CYS A 48 123.22 -20.98 -1.93
C CYS A 48 122.28 -21.20 -0.73
N LEU A 49 122.80 -21.11 0.50
CA LEU A 49 122.02 -21.19 1.73
C LEU A 49 120.95 -20.10 1.79
N ASP A 50 121.24 -18.87 1.36
CA ASP A 50 120.26 -17.79 1.35
C ASP A 50 119.18 -17.96 0.27
N ILE A 51 119.51 -18.54 -0.90
CA ILE A 51 118.50 -18.96 -1.88
C ILE A 51 117.58 -20.04 -1.27
N TYR A 52 118.13 -21.06 -0.60
CA TYR A 52 117.34 -22.09 0.08
C TYR A 52 116.48 -21.49 1.20
N ARG A 53 117.04 -20.66 2.09
CA ARG A 53 116.31 -19.95 3.15
C ARG A 53 115.17 -19.12 2.58
N ARG A 54 115.40 -18.36 1.49
CA ARG A 54 114.39 -17.56 0.78
C ARG A 54 113.28 -18.44 0.21
N LYS A 55 113.61 -19.55 -0.46
CA LYS A 55 112.63 -20.48 -1.02
C LYS A 55 111.80 -21.17 0.06
N VAL A 56 112.41 -21.55 1.19
CA VAL A 56 111.73 -22.10 2.37
C VAL A 56 110.83 -21.04 3.00
N LYS A 57 111.29 -19.79 3.18
CA LYS A 57 110.47 -18.67 3.70
C LYS A 57 109.24 -18.41 2.83
N ASN A 58 109.41 -18.34 1.51
CA ASN A 58 108.31 -18.13 0.56
C ASN A 58 107.34 -19.31 0.56
N THR A 59 107.83 -20.55 0.64
CA THR A 59 106.98 -21.75 0.72
C THR A 59 106.23 -21.83 2.05
N ARG A 60 106.85 -21.44 3.17
CA ARG A 60 106.21 -21.33 4.49
C ARG A 60 105.11 -20.27 4.48
N LYS A 61 105.36 -19.09 3.88
CA LYS A 61 104.34 -18.05 3.69
C LYS A 61 103.17 -18.59 2.87
N TYR A 62 103.42 -19.13 1.68
CA TYR A 62 102.38 -19.72 0.83
C TYR A 62 101.58 -20.83 1.53
N LYS A 63 102.22 -21.66 2.36
CA LYS A 63 101.52 -22.64 3.20
C LYS A 63 100.60 -21.98 4.24
N ALA A 64 101.05 -20.90 4.89
CA ALA A 64 100.24 -20.13 5.83
C ALA A 64 99.05 -19.44 5.12
N ASP A 65 99.30 -18.84 3.95
CA ASP A 65 98.25 -18.23 3.12
C ASP A 65 97.16 -19.26 2.74
N LEU A 66 97.56 -20.49 2.36
CA LEU A 66 96.61 -21.60 2.11
C LEU A 66 95.88 -22.07 3.38
N HIS A 67 96.51 -22.03 4.55
CA HIS A 67 95.83 -22.33 5.82
C HIS A 67 94.81 -21.25 6.17
N GLN A 68 95.11 -19.97 5.93
CA GLN A 68 94.21 -18.85 6.17
C GLN A 68 92.98 -18.94 5.26
N LEU A 69 93.18 -19.06 3.94
CA LEU A 69 92.08 -19.24 2.97
C LEU A 69 91.15 -20.42 3.33
N LEU A 70 91.73 -21.52 3.83
CA LEU A 70 90.96 -22.69 4.27
C LEU A 70 90.21 -22.44 5.59
N ALA A 71 90.73 -21.59 6.48
CA ALA A 71 90.03 -21.19 7.71
C ALA A 71 88.90 -20.21 7.41
N ASP A 72 89.16 -19.21 6.56
CA ASP A 72 88.18 -18.21 6.12
C ASP A 72 86.98 -18.87 5.41
N ALA A 73 87.24 -19.76 4.46
CA ALA A 73 86.18 -20.49 3.76
C ALA A 73 85.39 -21.43 4.68
N LYS A 74 86.02 -22.01 5.72
CA LYS A 74 85.30 -22.81 6.74
C LYS A 74 84.44 -21.93 7.66
N ALA A 75 84.90 -20.74 8.02
CA ALA A 75 84.13 -19.78 8.78
C ALA A 75 82.93 -19.25 7.97
N GLU A 76 83.12 -18.98 6.67
CA GLU A 76 82.04 -18.59 5.77
C GLU A 76 80.99 -19.72 5.61
N ILE A 77 81.43 -20.98 5.42
CA ILE A 77 80.52 -22.14 5.43
C ILE A 77 79.75 -22.23 6.76
N ALA A 78 80.41 -22.06 7.91
CA ALA A 78 79.73 -22.11 9.20
C ALA A 78 78.65 -21.02 9.35
N ASN A 79 78.95 -19.80 8.90
CA ASN A 79 78.01 -18.68 8.90
C ASN A 79 76.82 -18.93 7.95
N LEU A 80 77.09 -19.41 6.73
CA LEU A 80 76.04 -19.74 5.75
C LEU A 80 75.16 -20.90 6.22
N VAL A 81 75.76 -21.97 6.78
CA VAL A 81 75.03 -23.10 7.35
C VAL A 81 74.16 -22.65 8.53
N SER A 82 74.66 -21.75 9.38
CA SER A 82 73.87 -21.17 10.48
C SER A 82 72.70 -20.34 9.95
N ALA A 83 72.94 -19.40 9.02
CA ALA A 83 71.90 -18.53 8.47
C ALA A 83 70.84 -19.30 7.67
N LEU A 84 71.22 -20.39 7.00
CA LEU A 84 70.29 -21.27 6.29
C LEU A 84 69.67 -22.35 7.18
N GLY A 85 70.13 -22.53 8.43
CA GLY A 85 69.71 -23.64 9.29
C GLY A 85 69.96 -25.03 8.69
N GLU A 86 71.00 -25.14 7.86
CA GLU A 86 71.39 -26.41 7.23
C GLU A 86 72.10 -27.32 8.24
N LYS A 87 72.14 -28.63 7.97
CA LYS A 87 72.83 -29.57 8.86
C LYS A 87 74.35 -29.49 8.64
N ALA A 88 75.08 -29.02 9.66
CA ALA A 88 76.54 -28.93 9.67
C ALA A 88 77.27 -30.27 9.35
N SER A 89 76.60 -31.42 9.50
CA SER A 89 77.13 -32.74 9.15
C SER A 89 77.33 -32.98 7.65
N LEU A 90 76.79 -32.13 6.76
CA LEU A 90 76.95 -32.27 5.31
C LEU A 90 78.39 -32.02 4.82
N PHE A 91 79.20 -31.29 5.60
CA PHE A 91 80.57 -30.95 5.23
C PHE A 91 81.59 -31.55 6.21
N SER A 92 82.31 -32.59 5.78
CA SER A 92 83.50 -33.08 6.47
C SER A 92 84.75 -32.82 5.61
N PRO A 93 85.63 -31.87 5.99
CA PRO A 93 86.87 -31.64 5.26
C PRO A 93 87.81 -32.82 5.48
N GLY A 94 87.96 -33.67 4.47
CA GLY A 94 88.82 -34.84 4.51
C GLY A 94 90.28 -34.51 4.86
N LYS A 95 90.93 -35.38 5.62
CA LYS A 95 92.35 -35.24 5.98
C LYS A 95 93.24 -35.48 4.74
N GLY A 96 93.63 -34.42 4.05
CA GLY A 96 94.44 -34.48 2.83
C GLY A 96 95.30 -33.23 2.59
N PRO A 97 95.98 -33.11 1.43
CA PRO A 97 96.79 -31.96 1.06
C PRO A 97 95.97 -30.65 1.04
N LEU A 98 96.57 -29.53 1.48
CA LEU A 98 95.90 -28.22 1.57
C LEU A 98 95.18 -27.80 0.27
N LYS A 99 95.85 -27.95 -0.88
CA LYS A 99 95.25 -27.61 -2.19
C LYS A 99 94.02 -28.46 -2.49
N GLN A 100 94.06 -29.75 -2.19
CA GLN A 100 92.92 -30.66 -2.40
C GLN A 100 91.77 -30.37 -1.44
N GLN A 101 92.06 -29.99 -0.19
CA GLN A 101 91.02 -29.53 0.74
C GLN A 101 90.32 -28.27 0.21
N ILE A 102 91.07 -27.28 -0.28
CA ILE A 102 90.48 -26.05 -0.85
C ILE A 102 89.64 -26.37 -2.11
N SER A 103 90.15 -27.20 -3.03
CA SER A 103 89.37 -27.62 -4.20
C SER A 103 88.09 -28.38 -3.86
N ALA A 104 88.01 -29.03 -2.70
CA ALA A 104 86.79 -29.68 -2.21
C ALA A 104 85.85 -28.73 -1.44
N VAL A 105 86.37 -27.65 -0.86
CA VAL A 105 85.60 -26.62 -0.14
C VAL A 105 84.85 -25.70 -1.09
N ASN A 106 85.52 -25.20 -2.13
CA ASN A 106 84.97 -24.20 -3.05
C ASN A 106 83.58 -24.55 -3.62
N PRO A 107 83.32 -25.74 -4.22
CA PRO A 107 82.01 -26.04 -4.79
C PRO A 107 80.88 -26.07 -3.74
N VAL A 108 81.18 -26.48 -2.50
CA VAL A 108 80.19 -26.46 -1.40
C VAL A 108 79.90 -25.03 -0.95
N LEU A 109 80.92 -24.17 -0.93
CA LEU A 109 80.75 -22.76 -0.61
C LEU A 109 79.91 -22.05 -1.68
N ASP A 110 80.16 -22.32 -2.96
CA ASP A 110 79.41 -21.74 -4.07
C ASP A 110 77.94 -22.24 -4.10
N GLU A 111 77.68 -23.51 -3.77
CA GLU A 111 76.33 -24.05 -3.60
C GLU A 111 75.56 -23.34 -2.46
N LEU A 112 76.21 -23.13 -1.30
CA LEU A 112 75.60 -22.44 -0.17
C LEU A 112 75.34 -20.96 -0.45
N ARG A 113 76.22 -20.29 -1.20
CA ARG A 113 76.02 -18.91 -1.67
C ARG A 113 74.82 -18.79 -2.62
N LEU A 114 74.68 -19.72 -3.57
CA LEU A 114 73.52 -19.76 -4.47
C LEU A 114 72.22 -19.97 -3.68
N LYS A 115 72.20 -20.94 -2.75
CA LYS A 115 71.06 -21.18 -1.86
C LYS A 115 70.70 -19.96 -1.00
N LYS A 116 71.70 -19.19 -0.52
CA LYS A 116 71.45 -17.92 0.17
C LYS A 116 70.72 -16.92 -0.73
N GLN A 117 71.19 -16.75 -1.97
CA GLN A 117 70.58 -15.83 -2.94
C GLN A 117 69.14 -16.23 -3.31
N GLU A 118 68.89 -17.52 -3.56
CA GLU A 118 67.56 -18.06 -3.85
C GLU A 118 66.58 -17.84 -2.68
N ARG A 119 67.00 -18.14 -1.45
CA ARG A 119 66.15 -17.91 -0.27
C ARG A 119 65.91 -16.43 -0.03
N MET A 120 66.95 -15.58 -0.09
CA MET A 120 66.82 -14.13 0.05
C MET A 120 65.79 -13.55 -0.92
N LYS A 121 65.80 -14.00 -2.18
CA LYS A 121 64.76 -13.65 -3.16
C LYS A 121 63.37 -14.12 -2.72
N GLY A 122 63.23 -15.36 -2.24
CA GLY A 122 61.96 -15.90 -1.74
C GLY A 122 61.41 -15.15 -0.51
N PHE A 123 62.28 -14.70 0.41
CA PHE A 123 61.92 -13.82 1.51
C PHE A 123 61.41 -12.47 0.99
N TYR A 124 62.19 -11.80 0.12
CA TYR A 124 61.83 -10.53 -0.50
C TYR A 124 60.44 -10.58 -1.17
N GLU A 125 60.21 -11.59 -2.01
CA GLU A 125 58.94 -11.77 -2.72
C GLU A 125 57.75 -12.05 -1.78
N THR A 126 58.00 -12.71 -0.65
CA THR A 126 56.96 -13.03 0.36
C THR A 126 56.62 -11.80 1.19
N GLU A 127 57.63 -11.09 1.71
CA GLU A 127 57.42 -9.89 2.54
C GLU A 127 56.87 -8.72 1.74
N LEU A 128 57.29 -8.54 0.48
CA LEU A 128 56.70 -7.54 -0.42
C LEU A 128 55.20 -7.81 -0.69
N GLN A 129 54.79 -9.08 -0.79
CA GLN A 129 53.38 -9.45 -0.93
C GLN A 129 52.59 -9.21 0.36
N ILE A 130 53.17 -9.55 1.52
CA ILE A 130 52.59 -9.25 2.84
C ILE A 130 52.37 -7.74 2.97
N ALA A 131 53.40 -6.93 2.73
CA ALA A 131 53.35 -5.48 2.83
C ALA A 131 52.25 -4.87 1.93
N ARG A 132 52.15 -5.31 0.66
CA ARG A 132 51.08 -4.88 -0.25
C ARG A 132 49.68 -5.19 0.29
N ILE A 133 49.44 -6.42 0.75
CA ILE A 133 48.12 -6.80 1.28
C ILE A 133 47.81 -6.04 2.58
N CYS A 134 48.80 -5.82 3.45
CA CYS A 134 48.64 -5.01 4.66
C CYS A 134 48.29 -3.54 4.34
N ILE A 135 48.90 -2.94 3.32
CA ILE A 135 48.58 -1.57 2.86
C ILE A 135 47.15 -1.50 2.32
N GLU A 136 46.73 -2.46 1.49
CA GLU A 136 45.35 -2.55 0.99
C GLU A 136 44.30 -2.73 2.11
N ILE A 137 44.60 -3.58 3.10
CA ILE A 137 43.73 -3.83 4.25
C ILE A 137 43.68 -2.61 5.20
N ALA A 138 44.77 -1.86 5.33
CA ALA A 138 44.79 -0.60 6.07
C ALA A 138 44.01 0.51 5.36
N GLY A 139 44.00 0.52 4.02
CA GLY A 139 43.41 1.60 3.20
C GLY A 139 44.34 2.81 3.02
N ASN A 140 45.65 2.62 3.16
CA ASN A 140 46.64 3.69 3.02
C ASN A 140 47.10 3.83 1.56
N ASP A 141 46.42 4.66 0.77
CA ASP A 141 46.72 4.89 -0.67
C ASP A 141 48.05 5.64 -0.94
N ARG A 142 48.87 5.88 0.10
CA ARG A 142 50.13 6.64 -0.02
C ARG A 142 51.29 5.73 -0.40
N SER A 143 51.56 5.69 -1.71
CA SER A 143 52.80 5.22 -2.35
C SER A 143 53.31 3.85 -1.90
N ILE A 144 52.93 2.82 -2.66
CA ILE A 144 53.47 1.44 -2.59
C ILE A 144 55.02 1.43 -2.73
N ASP A 145 55.60 2.46 -3.33
CA ASP A 145 57.03 2.61 -3.63
C ASP A 145 57.96 2.77 -2.42
N SER A 146 57.45 2.93 -1.19
CA SER A 146 58.28 3.03 0.03
C SER A 146 58.36 1.75 0.87
N ALA A 147 57.82 0.63 0.38
CA ALA A 147 57.76 -0.64 1.10
C ALA A 147 58.85 -1.62 0.62
N ASP A 148 60.12 -1.21 0.74
CA ASP A 148 61.27 -2.10 0.53
C ASP A 148 61.48 -2.99 1.79
N PRO A 149 61.37 -4.32 1.71
CA PRO A 149 61.45 -5.20 2.89
C PRO A 149 62.87 -5.30 3.46
N GLU A 150 63.04 -5.00 4.76
CA GLU A 150 64.31 -5.20 5.47
C GLU A 150 64.46 -6.66 5.92
N ILE A 151 65.09 -7.48 5.08
CA ILE A 151 65.28 -8.92 5.33
C ILE A 151 66.45 -9.15 6.30
N ASP A 152 66.23 -9.87 7.40
CA ASP A 152 67.32 -10.31 8.27
C ASP A 152 68.15 -11.42 7.60
N GLU A 153 69.30 -11.05 7.05
CA GLU A 153 70.27 -11.97 6.45
C GLU A 153 70.79 -13.07 7.40
N ARG A 154 70.53 -12.95 8.72
CA ARG A 154 70.97 -13.92 9.74
C ARG A 154 70.05 -15.11 9.92
N ASP A 155 68.77 -15.01 9.54
CA ASP A 155 67.78 -16.10 9.62
C ASP A 155 67.02 -16.24 8.29
N LEU A 156 67.67 -16.94 7.36
CA LEU A 156 67.10 -17.36 6.08
C LEU A 156 66.63 -18.82 6.17
N THR A 157 66.18 -19.29 7.33
CA THR A 157 65.79 -20.69 7.54
C THR A 157 64.50 -21.06 6.81
N VAL A 158 64.40 -22.32 6.36
CA VAL A 158 63.17 -22.83 5.70
C VAL A 158 61.96 -22.76 6.62
N LYS A 159 62.16 -22.91 7.94
CA LYS A 159 61.10 -22.75 8.94
C LYS A 159 60.55 -21.32 8.93
N ARG A 160 61.44 -20.32 9.00
CA ARG A 160 61.06 -18.91 9.02
C ARG A 160 60.36 -18.48 7.72
N LEU A 161 60.83 -18.96 6.57
CA LEU A 161 60.15 -18.75 5.29
C LEU A 161 58.74 -19.39 5.28
N GLY A 162 58.60 -20.59 5.84
CA GLY A 162 57.30 -21.27 5.98
C GLY A 162 56.32 -20.54 6.90
N GLU A 163 56.81 -19.92 7.98
CA GLU A 163 56.00 -19.04 8.86
C GLU A 163 55.46 -17.83 8.08
N LEU A 164 56.33 -17.13 7.33
CA LEU A 164 55.94 -15.99 6.49
C LEU A 164 54.95 -16.40 5.39
N GLN A 165 55.16 -17.57 4.76
CA GLN A 165 54.23 -18.11 3.76
C GLN A 165 52.86 -18.48 4.35
N SER A 166 52.81 -18.97 5.60
CA SER A 166 51.53 -19.18 6.31
C SER A 166 50.83 -17.84 6.56
N HIS A 167 51.56 -16.84 7.05
CA HIS A 167 51.00 -15.51 7.31
C HIS A 167 50.49 -14.83 6.02
N LEU A 168 51.24 -14.94 4.91
CA LEU A 168 50.79 -14.49 3.60
C LEU A 168 49.48 -15.16 3.18
N LYS A 169 49.35 -16.47 3.39
CA LYS A 169 48.13 -17.22 3.08
C LYS A 169 46.93 -16.81 3.95
N GLU A 170 47.17 -16.53 5.24
CA GLU A 170 46.16 -15.98 6.14
C GLU A 170 45.66 -14.61 5.68
N LEU A 171 46.57 -13.70 5.32
CA LEU A 171 46.25 -12.37 4.78
C LEU A 171 45.52 -12.45 3.43
N GLN A 172 45.89 -13.38 2.55
CA GLN A 172 45.18 -13.63 1.29
C GLN A 172 43.73 -14.11 1.53
N ASN A 173 43.52 -15.00 2.52
CA ASN A 173 42.18 -15.44 2.92
C ASN A 173 41.37 -14.29 3.53
N GLU A 174 41.98 -13.44 4.37
CA GLU A 174 41.33 -12.27 4.95
C GLU A 174 40.92 -11.26 3.87
N LYS A 175 41.81 -10.94 2.92
CA LYS A 175 41.52 -10.09 1.75
C LYS A 175 40.32 -10.62 0.96
N SER A 176 40.27 -11.92 0.70
CA SER A 176 39.14 -12.57 0.02
C SER A 176 37.83 -12.43 0.79
N LEU A 177 37.85 -12.70 2.11
CA LEU A 177 36.68 -12.59 2.98
C LEU A 177 36.16 -11.14 3.10
N ARG A 178 37.07 -10.15 3.21
CA ARG A 178 36.74 -8.73 3.21
C ARG A 178 36.08 -8.30 1.90
N LEU A 179 36.64 -8.71 0.76
CA LEU A 179 36.09 -8.42 -0.56
C LEU A 179 34.69 -9.05 -0.74
N GLN A 180 34.47 -10.27 -0.24
CA GLN A 180 33.15 -10.91 -0.22
C GLN A 180 32.15 -10.10 0.61
N LYS A 181 32.55 -9.65 1.82
CA LYS A 181 31.72 -8.78 2.68
C LYS A 181 31.36 -7.47 1.97
N VAL A 182 32.34 -6.76 1.39
CA VAL A 182 32.10 -5.54 0.60
C VAL A 182 31.09 -5.77 -0.52
N ASN A 183 31.25 -6.84 -1.31
CA ASN A 183 30.32 -7.15 -2.41
C ASN A 183 28.90 -7.50 -1.91
N SER A 184 28.77 -8.25 -0.80
CA SER A 184 27.46 -8.50 -0.19
C SER A 184 26.81 -7.23 0.36
N SER A 185 27.58 -6.34 0.98
CA SER A 185 27.11 -5.04 1.46
C SER A 185 26.61 -4.16 0.32
N ILE A 186 27.36 -4.05 -0.78
CA ILE A 186 26.94 -3.31 -1.98
C ILE A 186 25.63 -3.88 -2.54
N LYS A 187 25.49 -5.21 -2.61
CA LYS A 187 24.24 -5.86 -3.05
C LYS A 187 23.07 -5.51 -2.12
N THR A 188 23.25 -5.55 -0.80
CA THR A 188 22.21 -5.16 0.17
C THR A 188 21.84 -3.69 0.07
N ILE A 189 22.81 -2.80 -0.14
CA ILE A 189 22.55 -1.37 -0.39
C ILE A 189 21.73 -1.21 -1.67
N HIS A 190 22.09 -1.87 -2.77
CA HIS A 190 21.33 -1.84 -4.02
C HIS A 190 19.88 -2.31 -3.83
N GLU A 191 19.65 -3.44 -3.15
CA GLU A 191 18.31 -3.96 -2.85
C GLU A 191 17.47 -2.97 -2.03
N LEU A 192 18.06 -2.33 -1.01
CA LEU A 192 17.41 -1.29 -0.21
C LEU A 192 17.12 -0.01 -1.01
N SER A 193 18.08 0.43 -1.82
CA SER A 193 17.96 1.59 -2.73
C SER A 193 16.82 1.41 -3.73
N VAL A 194 16.71 0.23 -4.34
CA VAL A 194 15.64 -0.10 -5.31
C VAL A 194 14.25 -0.10 -4.67
N VAL A 195 14.10 -0.58 -3.43
CA VAL A 195 12.79 -0.60 -2.74
C VAL A 195 12.36 0.80 -2.29
N MET A 196 13.31 1.65 -1.87
CA MET A 196 13.05 3.00 -1.34
C MET A 196 13.19 4.14 -2.37
N SER A 197 13.50 3.83 -3.64
CA SER A 197 13.88 4.80 -4.68
C SER A 197 14.97 5.79 -4.26
N ILE A 198 16.02 5.30 -3.60
CA ILE A 198 17.19 6.11 -3.21
C ILE A 198 18.28 5.94 -4.29
N ASP A 199 19.00 7.02 -4.61
CA ASP A 199 20.14 6.99 -5.53
C ASP A 199 21.28 6.11 -4.99
N PHE A 200 21.35 4.88 -5.51
CA PHE A 200 22.39 3.90 -5.20
C PHE A 200 23.81 4.44 -5.43
N PHE A 201 24.06 5.14 -6.53
CA PHE A 201 25.41 5.60 -6.88
C PHE A 201 25.87 6.70 -5.93
N LYS A 202 24.98 7.63 -5.58
CA LYS A 202 25.25 8.61 -4.53
C LYS A 202 25.55 7.94 -3.20
N THR A 203 24.67 7.04 -2.74
CA THR A 203 24.84 6.34 -1.45
C THR A 203 26.14 5.53 -1.36
N VAL A 204 26.58 4.90 -2.45
CA VAL A 204 27.85 4.13 -2.48
C VAL A 204 29.07 5.05 -2.62
N ASN A 205 28.97 6.17 -3.35
CA ASN A 205 30.03 7.18 -3.40
C ASN A 205 30.29 7.85 -2.05
N ASP A 206 29.24 8.16 -1.29
CA ASP A 206 29.32 8.75 0.07
C ASP A 206 30.04 7.82 1.06
N VAL A 207 30.02 6.50 0.82
CA VAL A 207 30.80 5.50 1.55
C VAL A 207 32.26 5.51 1.10
N HIS A 208 32.53 5.27 -0.19
CA HIS A 208 33.86 5.38 -0.79
C HIS A 208 33.77 5.40 -2.34
N PRO A 209 34.38 6.37 -3.05
CA PRO A 209 34.27 6.51 -4.51
C PRO A 209 34.68 5.27 -5.32
N SER A 210 35.62 4.47 -4.81
CA SER A 210 36.13 3.28 -5.49
C SER A 210 35.13 2.11 -5.56
N LEU A 211 33.96 2.21 -4.91
CA LEU A 211 32.97 1.14 -4.85
C LEU A 211 31.92 1.22 -5.96
N SER A 212 31.73 2.41 -6.55
CA SER A 212 30.71 2.72 -7.56
C SER A 212 31.13 2.41 -8.99
N ASP A 213 32.43 2.33 -9.26
CA ASP A 213 32.97 2.15 -10.62
C ASP A 213 33.12 0.66 -10.97
N PRO A 214 32.26 0.09 -11.85
CA PRO A 214 32.35 -1.31 -12.24
C PRO A 214 33.61 -1.62 -13.08
N SER A 215 34.24 -0.62 -13.71
CA SER A 215 35.48 -0.82 -14.47
C SER A 215 36.70 -1.06 -13.58
N LYS A 216 36.61 -0.67 -12.29
CA LYS A 216 37.67 -0.78 -11.28
C LYS A 216 37.43 -1.88 -10.25
N ALA A 217 36.92 -3.03 -10.68
CA ALA A 217 36.62 -4.17 -9.81
C ALA A 217 37.80 -4.64 -8.92
N GLN A 218 39.04 -4.38 -9.33
CA GLN A 218 40.26 -4.71 -8.58
C GLN A 218 40.69 -3.67 -7.53
N SER A 219 40.18 -2.42 -7.56
CA SER A 219 40.56 -1.36 -6.61
C SER A 219 39.42 -0.96 -5.65
N LYS A 220 38.57 -1.92 -5.27
CA LYS A 220 37.57 -1.71 -4.22
C LYS A 220 38.28 -1.62 -2.87
N SER A 221 38.08 -0.52 -2.13
CA SER A 221 38.58 -0.43 -0.75
C SER A 221 37.99 -1.54 0.13
N ILE A 222 38.88 -2.27 0.81
CA ILE A 222 38.55 -3.35 1.76
C ILE A 222 38.93 -2.98 3.20
N SER A 223 39.17 -1.69 3.46
CA SER A 223 39.64 -1.19 4.74
C SER A 223 38.59 -1.34 5.85
N ASN A 224 39.06 -1.30 7.10
CA ASN A 224 38.17 -1.34 8.27
C ASN A 224 37.18 -0.16 8.27
N ASP A 225 37.61 1.04 7.87
CA ASP A 225 36.76 2.23 7.78
C ASP A 225 35.68 2.07 6.69
N THR A 226 36.05 1.58 5.50
CA THR A 226 35.06 1.30 4.43
C THR A 226 34.04 0.25 4.85
N LEU A 227 34.46 -0.83 5.51
CA LEU A 227 33.54 -1.86 6.03
C LEU A 227 32.63 -1.32 7.15
N ALA A 228 33.14 -0.45 8.03
CA ALA A 228 32.35 0.20 9.07
C ALA A 228 31.31 1.17 8.47
N ARG A 229 31.70 1.98 7.48
CA ARG A 229 30.79 2.87 6.73
C ARG A 229 29.70 2.09 6.01
N LEU A 230 30.05 1.04 5.26
CA LEU A 230 29.08 0.15 4.61
C LEU A 230 28.06 -0.41 5.62
N THR A 231 28.54 -0.87 6.79
CA THR A 231 27.67 -1.43 7.84
C THR A 231 26.74 -0.37 8.43
N SER A 232 27.26 0.83 8.70
CA SER A 232 26.50 1.98 9.19
C SER A 232 25.43 2.43 8.19
N THR A 233 25.78 2.55 6.91
CA THR A 233 24.85 2.90 5.83
C THR A 233 23.76 1.85 5.67
N ILE A 234 24.07 0.56 5.71
CA ILE A 234 23.06 -0.52 5.69
C ILE A 234 22.14 -0.44 6.91
N HIS A 235 22.66 -0.13 8.09
CA HIS A 235 21.84 0.03 9.29
C HIS A 235 20.88 1.22 9.17
N SER A 236 21.38 2.38 8.73
CA SER A 236 20.57 3.58 8.48
C SER A 236 19.48 3.35 7.42
N LEU A 237 19.81 2.73 6.28
CA LEU A 237 18.83 2.39 5.24
C LEU A 237 17.78 1.38 5.72
N LYS A 238 18.15 0.42 6.59
CA LYS A 238 17.19 -0.51 7.20
C LYS A 238 16.26 0.21 8.18
N GLN A 239 16.79 1.13 8.98
CA GLN A 239 16.01 1.94 9.90
C GLN A 239 15.04 2.86 9.14
N GLU A 240 15.49 3.49 8.05
CA GLU A 240 14.63 4.30 7.20
C GLU A 240 13.54 3.46 6.52
N LYS A 241 13.88 2.26 6.00
CA LYS A 241 12.89 1.32 5.46
C LYS A 241 11.80 1.01 6.50
N GLN A 242 12.20 0.77 7.76
CA GLN A 242 11.29 0.49 8.85
C GLN A 242 10.37 1.68 9.16
N GLN A 243 10.92 2.90 9.27
CA GLN A 243 10.13 4.12 9.47
C GLN A 243 9.13 4.38 8.35
N ARG A 244 9.53 4.16 7.09
CA ARG A 244 8.63 4.28 5.92
C ARG A 244 7.52 3.23 5.93
N LEU A 245 7.81 2.00 6.39
CA LEU A 245 6.81 0.95 6.59
C LEU A 245 5.81 1.30 7.70
N GLU A 246 6.29 1.76 8.86
CA GLU A 246 5.45 2.14 10.01
C GLU A 246 4.48 3.27 9.64
N LYS A 247 4.94 4.30 8.92
CA LYS A 247 4.07 5.34 8.36
C LYS A 247 2.96 4.75 7.49
N LEU A 248 3.31 3.85 6.57
CA LEU A 248 2.35 3.19 5.69
C LEU A 248 1.41 2.26 6.46
N GLU A 249 1.84 1.60 7.54
CA GLU A 249 0.93 0.85 8.41
C GLU A 249 -0.08 1.75 9.12
N VAL A 250 0.34 2.92 9.62
CA VAL A 250 -0.59 3.91 10.20
C VAL A 250 -1.62 4.34 9.16
N VAL A 251 -1.22 4.65 7.93
CA VAL A 251 -2.15 5.04 6.85
C VAL A 251 -3.05 3.87 6.42
N LYS A 252 -2.53 2.63 6.33
CA LYS A 252 -3.32 1.41 6.09
C LYS A 252 -4.37 1.19 7.18
N VAL A 253 -4.00 1.34 8.44
CA VAL A 253 -4.89 1.18 9.60
C VAL A 253 -5.95 2.28 9.61
N LEU A 254 -5.57 3.54 9.35
CA LEU A 254 -6.51 4.66 9.23
C LEU A 254 -7.51 4.45 8.08
N LEU A 255 -7.06 4.07 6.88
CA LEU A 255 -7.94 3.74 5.75
C LEU A 255 -8.87 2.56 6.06
N ASN A 256 -8.35 1.48 6.65
CA ASN A 256 -9.16 0.32 7.04
C ASN A 256 -10.20 0.68 8.11
N ILE A 257 -9.84 1.50 9.11
CA ILE A 257 -10.77 2.01 10.12
C ILE A 257 -11.80 2.94 9.48
N LEU A 258 -11.40 3.80 8.54
CA LEU A 258 -12.30 4.69 7.80
C LEU A 258 -13.37 3.89 7.02
N ILE A 259 -12.93 2.88 6.28
CA ILE A 259 -13.78 1.95 5.52
C ILE A 259 -14.67 1.12 6.46
N LEU A 260 -14.14 0.67 7.60
CA LEU A 260 -14.90 -0.12 8.58
C LEU A 260 -15.98 0.73 9.27
N ILE A 261 -15.68 1.98 9.63
CA ILE A 261 -16.64 2.95 10.19
C ILE A 261 -17.76 3.21 9.17
N MET A 262 -17.41 3.47 7.90
CA MET A 262 -18.41 3.66 6.84
C MET A 262 -19.28 2.42 6.63
N LYS A 263 -18.70 1.20 6.67
CA LYS A 263 -19.45 -0.06 6.59
C LYS A 263 -20.33 -0.33 7.82
N LEU A 264 -19.82 -0.14 9.04
CA LEU A 264 -20.60 -0.32 10.27
C LEU A 264 -21.81 0.61 10.28
N HIS A 265 -21.66 1.86 9.82
CA HIS A 265 -22.76 2.81 9.74
C HIS A 265 -23.84 2.45 8.71
N GLN A 266 -23.49 1.64 7.70
CA GLN A 266 -24.43 1.14 6.69
C GLN A 266 -25.04 -0.22 7.06
N VAL A 267 -24.33 -1.05 7.82
CA VAL A 267 -24.75 -2.42 8.22
C VAL A 267 -25.53 -2.44 9.54
N VAL A 268 -25.14 -1.66 10.56
CA VAL A 268 -25.85 -1.59 11.86
C VAL A 268 -27.27 -1.02 11.71
N ARG A 269 -27.57 -0.39 10.57
CA ARG A 269 -28.92 0.08 10.20
C ARG A 269 -29.88 -1.00 9.70
N CYS A 270 -29.43 -2.21 9.38
CA CYS A 270 -30.22 -3.11 8.54
C CYS A 270 -30.95 -4.24 9.26
N ASP A 271 -30.39 -4.86 10.31
CA ASP A 271 -30.99 -6.05 10.93
C ASP A 271 -30.92 -6.06 12.47
N SER A 272 -32.10 -6.19 13.07
CA SER A 272 -32.27 -6.69 14.44
C SER A 272 -32.18 -8.22 14.44
N ILE A 273 -31.04 -8.81 14.85
CA ILE A 273 -30.96 -10.23 15.24
C ILE A 273 -29.89 -10.42 16.32
N THR A 274 -30.18 -11.32 17.27
CA THR A 274 -29.34 -11.69 18.41
C THR A 274 -28.54 -12.98 18.18
N TYR A 275 -27.64 -13.23 19.13
CA TYR A 275 -27.03 -14.52 19.51
C TYR A 275 -25.60 -14.82 19.05
N THR A 276 -24.86 -15.49 19.94
CA THR A 276 -23.40 -15.52 20.04
C THR A 276 -22.75 -16.82 19.55
N ASP A 277 -21.45 -16.71 19.28
CA ASP A 277 -20.41 -17.76 19.31
C ASP A 277 -20.55 -19.04 18.46
N LEU A 278 -19.69 -19.08 17.43
CA LEU A 278 -19.00 -20.27 16.91
C LEU A 278 -17.98 -19.90 15.81
N VAL A 279 -18.11 -18.69 15.26
CA VAL A 279 -17.34 -18.18 14.11
C VAL A 279 -15.89 -17.82 14.46
N LEU A 280 -15.53 -17.64 15.74
CA LEU A 280 -14.17 -17.19 16.13
C LEU A 280 -13.02 -18.13 15.69
N SER A 281 -13.33 -19.41 15.39
CA SER A 281 -12.35 -20.35 14.83
C SER A 281 -12.21 -20.22 13.29
N SER A 282 -13.26 -19.76 12.59
CA SER A 282 -13.15 -19.45 11.15
C SER A 282 -12.51 -18.08 10.88
N VAL A 283 -12.42 -17.19 11.88
CA VAL A 283 -11.79 -15.86 11.77
C VAL A 283 -10.35 -15.91 11.24
N PHE A 284 -9.57 -16.94 11.55
CA PHE A 284 -8.20 -17.10 11.02
C PHE A 284 -8.14 -17.55 9.56
N ALA A 285 -9.11 -18.34 9.08
CA ALA A 285 -9.20 -18.72 7.66
C ALA A 285 -9.86 -17.61 6.83
N ALA A 286 -10.84 -16.91 7.41
CA ALA A 286 -11.53 -15.79 6.80
C ALA A 286 -10.58 -14.63 6.50
N GLY A 287 -9.52 -14.38 7.28
CA GLY A 287 -8.62 -13.24 7.09
C GLY A 287 -8.04 -13.07 5.68
N TYR A 288 -7.75 -14.17 4.98
CA TYR A 288 -7.15 -14.12 3.63
C TYR A 288 -8.20 -13.89 2.52
N GLU A 289 -9.36 -14.56 2.57
CA GLU A 289 -10.48 -14.23 1.67
C GLU A 289 -11.10 -12.87 1.98
N PHE A 290 -11.07 -12.43 3.24
CA PHE A 290 -11.54 -11.12 3.68
C PHE A 290 -10.70 -10.00 3.08
N LEU A 291 -9.38 -10.15 2.96
CA LEU A 291 -8.54 -9.15 2.25
C LEU A 291 -8.88 -9.05 0.75
N GLN A 292 -9.09 -10.17 0.05
CA GLN A 292 -9.52 -10.12 -1.36
C GLN A 292 -10.99 -9.64 -1.51
N GLY A 293 -11.84 -9.98 -0.56
CA GLY A 293 -13.21 -9.47 -0.46
C GLY A 293 -13.28 -7.99 -0.09
N LEU A 294 -12.30 -7.46 0.67
CA LEU A 294 -12.13 -6.04 0.95
C LEU A 294 -11.66 -5.31 -0.31
N GLY A 295 -10.74 -5.88 -1.10
CA GLY A 295 -10.35 -5.32 -2.40
C GLY A 295 -11.54 -5.19 -3.36
N ARG A 296 -12.34 -6.25 -3.52
CA ARG A 296 -13.59 -6.17 -4.32
C ARG A 296 -14.60 -5.18 -3.73
N LYS A 297 -14.81 -5.19 -2.42
CA LYS A 297 -15.73 -4.25 -1.75
C LYS A 297 -15.21 -2.80 -1.70
N LEU A 298 -13.93 -2.56 -1.94
CA LEU A 298 -13.37 -1.21 -2.09
C LEU A 298 -13.71 -0.65 -3.47
N VAL A 299 -13.60 -1.47 -4.51
CA VAL A 299 -14.07 -1.14 -5.87
C VAL A 299 -15.58 -0.92 -5.88
N GLU A 300 -16.38 -1.85 -5.32
CA GLU A 300 -17.83 -1.69 -5.17
C GLU A 300 -18.21 -0.43 -4.36
N LEU A 301 -17.39 0.00 -3.40
CA LEU A 301 -17.60 1.24 -2.64
C LEU A 301 -17.20 2.50 -3.42
N TRP A 302 -16.15 2.47 -4.24
CA TRP A 302 -15.85 3.56 -5.18
C TRP A 302 -16.94 3.72 -6.24
N ASP A 303 -17.54 2.61 -6.68
CA ASP A 303 -18.74 2.62 -7.53
C ASP A 303 -19.94 3.22 -6.76
N LEU A 304 -20.15 2.85 -5.49
CA LEU A 304 -21.27 3.36 -4.67
C LEU A 304 -21.11 4.83 -4.23
N MET A 305 -19.90 5.39 -4.28
CA MET A 305 -19.62 6.80 -3.99
C MET A 305 -19.62 7.69 -5.25
N ASP A 306 -19.99 7.15 -6.42
CA ASP A 306 -19.90 7.81 -7.74
C ASP A 306 -18.50 8.42 -8.00
N THR A 307 -17.44 7.75 -7.53
CA THR A 307 -16.06 8.23 -7.71
C THR A 307 -15.54 7.76 -9.07
N PRO A 308 -15.29 8.67 -10.04
CA PRO A 308 -14.96 8.30 -11.41
C PRO A 308 -13.65 7.53 -11.50
N ASP A 309 -13.53 6.63 -12.49
CA ASP A 309 -12.34 5.78 -12.68
C ASP A 309 -11.04 6.60 -12.80
N ASP A 310 -11.13 7.83 -13.31
CA ASP A 310 -10.04 8.80 -13.44
C ASP A 310 -9.33 9.12 -12.11
N GLU A 311 -10.07 9.08 -10.99
CA GLU A 311 -9.54 9.29 -9.63
C GLU A 311 -9.00 8.01 -8.98
N ARG A 312 -9.30 6.82 -9.53
CA ARG A 312 -8.87 5.51 -8.98
C ARG A 312 -7.39 5.19 -9.25
N ARG A 313 -6.55 6.22 -9.42
CA ARG A 313 -5.15 6.20 -9.88
C ARG A 313 -4.13 5.61 -8.89
N LEU A 314 -4.56 4.77 -7.96
CA LEU A 314 -3.73 4.20 -6.90
C LEU A 314 -3.66 2.67 -6.92
N ASP A 315 -3.69 2.07 -8.10
CA ASP A 315 -3.43 0.64 -8.35
C ASP A 315 -2.13 0.14 -7.67
N HIS A 316 -1.15 1.03 -7.55
CA HIS A 316 0.12 0.81 -6.82
C HIS A 316 -0.07 0.71 -5.30
N VAL A 317 -0.98 1.49 -4.71
CA VAL A 317 -1.29 1.48 -3.26
C VAL A 317 -2.20 0.29 -2.92
N THR A 318 -3.17 -0.06 -3.77
CA THR A 318 -4.00 -1.27 -3.62
C THR A 318 -3.14 -2.54 -3.57
N THR A 319 -2.08 -2.59 -4.39
CA THR A 319 -1.05 -3.64 -4.34
C THR A 319 -0.28 -3.63 -3.01
N LEU A 320 0.03 -2.44 -2.48
CA LEU A 320 0.79 -2.26 -1.23
C LEU A 320 -0.02 -2.61 0.03
N ILE A 321 -1.32 -2.32 0.04
CA ILE A 321 -2.29 -2.71 1.07
C ILE A 321 -2.38 -4.25 1.17
N SER A 322 -2.25 -4.94 0.02
CA SER A 322 -2.33 -6.39 -0.09
C SER A 322 -1.03 -7.14 0.28
N ALA A 323 0.09 -6.43 0.48
CA ALA A 323 1.39 -7.03 0.81
C ALA A 323 1.64 -7.09 2.33
N SER A 324 2.17 -8.22 2.81
CA SER A 324 2.61 -8.38 4.21
C SER A 324 3.89 -7.56 4.47
N VAL A 325 4.03 -7.07 5.71
CA VAL A 325 5.12 -6.18 6.17
C VAL A 325 6.50 -6.70 5.78
N ASP A 326 6.73 -8.01 5.94
CA ASP A 326 8.02 -8.65 5.69
C ASP A 326 8.39 -8.80 4.20
N ASN A 327 7.42 -8.81 3.28
CA ASN A 327 7.62 -9.18 1.86
C ASN A 327 7.54 -8.00 0.87
N VAL A 328 7.72 -6.78 1.37
CA VAL A 328 7.76 -5.56 0.53
C VAL A 328 9.09 -5.52 -0.26
N SER A 329 9.01 -6.04 -1.50
CA SER A 329 10.14 -6.25 -2.43
C SER A 329 9.96 -5.53 -3.79
N ARG A 330 8.79 -4.93 -4.06
CA ARG A 330 8.52 -4.29 -5.36
C ARG A 330 9.35 -2.99 -5.49
N PRO A 331 10.03 -2.74 -6.63
CA PRO A 331 10.80 -1.50 -6.82
C PRO A 331 9.95 -0.23 -6.59
N GLY A 332 10.55 0.76 -5.94
CA GLY A 332 9.99 2.09 -5.68
C GLY A 332 8.71 2.14 -4.83
N CYS A 333 8.31 1.03 -4.20
CA CYS A 333 7.05 0.99 -3.47
C CYS A 333 7.07 1.67 -2.09
N LEU A 334 8.27 1.98 -1.57
CA LEU A 334 8.48 2.80 -0.38
C LEU A 334 9.10 4.16 -0.75
N ALA A 335 8.94 4.63 -1.98
CA ALA A 335 9.44 5.94 -2.40
C ALA A 335 8.70 7.09 -1.68
N VAL A 336 9.37 8.24 -1.49
CA VAL A 336 8.85 9.35 -0.67
C VAL A 336 7.60 9.96 -1.30
N ASP A 337 7.63 10.15 -2.62
CA ASP A 337 6.51 10.61 -3.45
C ASP A 337 5.29 9.68 -3.38
N VAL A 338 5.50 8.36 -3.34
CA VAL A 338 4.40 7.38 -3.18
C VAL A 338 3.77 7.47 -1.79
N ILE A 339 4.58 7.68 -0.74
CA ILE A 339 4.07 7.86 0.63
C ILE A 339 3.32 9.18 0.75
N GLU A 340 3.89 10.29 0.26
CA GLU A 340 3.27 11.61 0.25
C GLU A 340 1.95 11.60 -0.54
N GLN A 341 1.90 10.98 -1.72
CA GLN A 341 0.67 10.81 -2.49
C GLN A 341 -0.39 10.01 -1.73
N THR A 342 0.02 9.00 -0.96
CA THR A 342 -0.90 8.19 -0.13
C THR A 342 -1.41 8.97 1.09
N GLU A 343 -0.56 9.79 1.72
CA GLU A 343 -0.94 10.70 2.81
C GLU A 343 -1.93 11.78 2.30
N VAL A 344 -1.67 12.38 1.13
CA VAL A 344 -2.56 13.38 0.49
C VAL A 344 -3.92 12.77 0.11
N GLU A 345 -3.96 11.56 -0.45
CA GLU A 345 -5.24 10.90 -0.78
C GLU A 345 -6.01 10.52 0.49
N ALA A 346 -5.32 10.10 1.56
CA ALA A 346 -5.98 9.82 2.84
C ALA A 346 -6.68 11.07 3.41
N GLU A 347 -6.05 12.24 3.31
CA GLU A 347 -6.69 13.50 3.70
C GLU A 347 -7.84 13.90 2.76
N ARG A 348 -7.66 13.73 1.44
CA ARG A 348 -8.75 13.96 0.45
C ARG A 348 -9.98 13.10 0.77
N LEU A 349 -9.78 11.81 1.06
CA LEU A 349 -10.84 10.87 1.43
C LEU A 349 -11.47 11.20 2.79
N ASN A 350 -10.70 11.74 3.74
CA ASN A 350 -11.22 12.22 5.02
C ASN A 350 -12.16 13.44 4.83
N VAL A 351 -11.76 14.41 4.01
CA VAL A 351 -12.59 15.56 3.63
C VAL A 351 -13.84 15.11 2.85
N LEU A 352 -13.69 14.18 1.90
CA LEU A 352 -14.80 13.62 1.13
C LEU A 352 -15.79 12.87 2.03
N LYS A 353 -15.31 12.07 2.98
CA LYS A 353 -16.14 11.41 4.00
C LYS A 353 -16.91 12.45 4.81
N ALA A 354 -16.27 13.49 5.31
CA ALA A 354 -16.95 14.54 6.08
C ALA A 354 -18.07 15.21 5.25
N SER A 355 -17.81 15.51 3.98
CA SER A 355 -18.81 16.04 3.04
C SER A 355 -19.98 15.06 2.82
N LYS A 356 -19.70 13.76 2.58
CA LYS A 356 -20.73 12.74 2.39
C LYS A 356 -21.54 12.44 3.66
N MET A 357 -20.94 12.54 4.85
CA MET A 357 -21.68 12.46 6.11
C MET A 357 -22.65 13.65 6.26
N LYS A 358 -22.26 14.87 5.83
CA LYS A 358 -23.18 16.03 5.78
C LYS A 358 -24.34 15.80 4.80
N GLU A 359 -24.07 15.28 3.62
CA GLU A 359 -25.09 14.92 2.63
C GLU A 359 -26.11 13.90 3.18
N LEU A 360 -25.63 12.85 3.85
CA LEU A 360 -26.48 11.84 4.49
C LEU A 360 -27.35 12.43 5.62
N VAL A 361 -26.82 13.33 6.43
CA VAL A 361 -27.59 14.05 7.47
C VAL A 361 -28.74 14.83 6.83
N PHE A 362 -28.48 15.64 5.81
CA PHE A 362 -29.56 16.36 5.12
C PHE A 362 -30.57 15.43 4.44
N LYS A 363 -30.13 14.28 3.90
CA LYS A 363 -31.04 13.29 3.32
C LYS A 363 -31.98 12.68 4.36
N ARG A 364 -31.49 12.38 5.57
CA ARG A 364 -32.33 11.91 6.70
C ARG A 364 -33.28 13.00 7.20
N GLN A 365 -32.83 14.26 7.24
CA GLN A 365 -33.71 15.40 7.57
C GLN A 365 -34.86 15.52 6.56
N ASN A 366 -34.57 15.40 5.26
CA ASN A 366 -35.58 15.43 4.22
C ASN A 366 -36.60 14.28 4.35
N GLU A 367 -36.15 13.05 4.63
CA GLU A 367 -37.04 11.90 4.86
C GLU A 367 -37.98 12.15 6.06
N LEU A 368 -37.45 12.69 7.17
CA LEU A 368 -38.23 13.02 8.36
C LEU A 368 -39.33 14.05 8.06
N GLU A 369 -38.99 15.11 7.34
CA GLU A 369 -39.94 16.15 6.93
C GLU A 369 -40.98 15.67 5.92
N GLU A 370 -40.60 14.76 5.01
CA GLU A 370 -41.54 14.10 4.10
C GLU A 370 -42.59 13.28 4.84
N ILE A 371 -42.18 12.54 5.88
CA ILE A 371 -43.10 11.76 6.71
C ILE A 371 -44.07 12.69 7.46
N TYR A 372 -43.56 13.74 8.13
CA TYR A 372 -44.43 14.67 8.87
C TYR A 372 -45.39 15.44 7.95
N ARG A 373 -44.91 15.92 6.80
CA ARG A 373 -45.74 16.57 5.78
C ARG A 373 -46.81 15.63 5.23
N GLY A 374 -46.47 14.37 4.96
CA GLY A 374 -47.40 13.36 4.46
C GLY A 374 -48.52 12.98 5.44
N VAL A 375 -48.38 13.29 6.73
CA VAL A 375 -49.38 12.99 7.77
C VAL A 375 -50.12 14.24 8.28
N HIS A 376 -49.97 15.38 7.60
CA HIS A 376 -50.54 16.67 8.00
C HIS A 376 -50.13 17.10 9.43
N MET A 377 -48.88 16.82 9.81
CA MET A 377 -48.27 17.40 11.01
C MET A 377 -47.46 18.63 10.64
N ASP A 378 -47.74 19.73 11.33
CA ASP A 378 -46.93 20.94 11.24
C ASP A 378 -45.68 20.79 12.11
N VAL A 379 -44.51 20.87 11.47
CA VAL A 379 -43.21 20.86 12.12
C VAL A 379 -42.42 22.03 11.54
N ASP A 380 -41.82 22.85 12.40
CA ASP A 380 -40.97 23.97 11.99
C ASP A 380 -39.66 23.45 11.38
N SER A 381 -39.76 23.08 10.11
CA SER A 381 -38.71 22.43 9.33
C SER A 381 -37.54 23.38 9.09
N ASP A 382 -37.81 24.67 8.93
CA ASP A 382 -36.77 25.68 8.72
C ASP A 382 -35.97 25.94 10.01
N ALA A 383 -36.63 26.05 11.17
CA ALA A 383 -35.91 26.12 12.45
C ALA A 383 -35.11 24.84 12.73
N ALA A 384 -35.68 23.67 12.46
CA ALA A 384 -34.97 22.39 12.62
C ALA A 384 -33.72 22.30 11.73
N ARG A 385 -33.81 22.72 10.46
CA ARG A 385 -32.68 22.80 9.53
C ARG A 385 -31.59 23.77 9.99
N GLN A 386 -31.95 24.94 10.50
CA GLN A 386 -30.98 25.93 11.00
C GLN A 386 -30.23 25.44 12.26
N ILE A 387 -30.94 24.76 13.17
CA ILE A 387 -30.33 24.12 14.34
C ILE A 387 -29.36 23.01 13.88
N LEU A 388 -29.77 22.18 12.91
CA LEU A 388 -28.96 21.09 12.37
C LEU A 388 -27.67 21.61 11.70
N ILE A 389 -27.76 22.65 10.85
CA ILE A 389 -26.62 23.32 10.22
C ILE A 389 -25.66 23.84 11.30
N SER A 390 -26.18 24.56 12.31
CA SER A 390 -25.37 25.10 13.41
C SER A 390 -24.63 24.01 14.19
N LEU A 391 -25.28 22.85 14.44
CA LEU A 391 -24.61 21.69 15.06
C LEU A 391 -23.49 21.15 14.16
N MET A 392 -23.73 20.97 12.87
CA MET A 392 -22.77 20.42 11.89
C MET A 392 -21.57 21.33 11.64
N GLU A 393 -21.72 22.65 11.81
CA GLU A 393 -20.64 23.63 11.71
C GLU A 393 -19.85 23.78 13.02
N SER A 394 -20.48 23.53 14.17
CA SER A 394 -19.81 23.60 15.48
C SER A 394 -18.71 22.56 15.69
N GLY A 395 -18.71 21.47 14.92
CA GLY A 395 -17.74 20.36 15.03
C GLY A 395 -17.80 19.55 16.34
N ASN A 396 -18.70 19.89 17.26
CA ASN A 396 -18.73 19.40 18.64
C ASN A 396 -19.61 18.14 18.84
N VAL A 397 -20.15 17.58 17.75
CA VAL A 397 -21.06 16.41 17.77
C VAL A 397 -20.55 15.38 16.78
N ASP A 398 -20.44 14.11 17.20
CA ASP A 398 -20.11 13.05 16.26
C ASP A 398 -21.26 12.88 15.24
N MET A 399 -20.90 12.99 13.98
CA MET A 399 -21.80 12.80 12.84
C MET A 399 -22.35 11.37 12.77
N SER A 400 -21.67 10.39 13.36
CA SER A 400 -22.20 9.03 13.52
C SER A 400 -23.41 8.99 14.46
N ASP A 401 -23.27 9.59 15.65
CA ASP A 401 -24.31 9.65 16.69
C ASP A 401 -25.48 10.53 16.28
N LEU A 402 -25.20 11.69 15.65
CA LEU A 402 -26.23 12.56 15.09
C LEU A 402 -27.12 11.79 14.12
N LEU A 403 -26.51 11.09 13.16
CA LEU A 403 -27.22 10.28 12.17
C LEU A 403 -28.04 9.14 12.81
N ALA A 404 -27.53 8.48 13.84
CA ALA A 404 -28.29 7.47 14.59
C ALA A 404 -29.51 8.10 15.28
N SER A 405 -29.35 9.28 15.89
CA SER A 405 -30.47 10.01 16.51
C SER A 405 -31.56 10.42 15.51
N MET A 406 -31.18 10.67 14.24
CA MET A 406 -32.11 10.99 13.16
C MET A 406 -32.88 9.75 12.68
N ASP A 407 -32.23 8.58 12.62
CA ASP A 407 -32.92 7.31 12.32
C ASP A 407 -33.95 6.95 13.40
N ASP A 408 -33.63 7.25 14.66
CA ASP A 408 -34.54 7.17 15.80
C ASP A 408 -35.75 8.10 15.65
N GLN A 409 -35.53 9.34 15.20
CA GLN A 409 -36.59 10.31 14.91
C GLN A 409 -37.46 9.89 13.73
N ILE A 410 -36.86 9.38 12.65
CA ILE A 410 -37.57 8.82 11.48
C ILE A 410 -38.44 7.63 11.90
N THR A 411 -37.93 6.76 12.77
CA THR A 411 -38.67 5.60 13.29
C THR A 411 -39.89 6.06 14.11
N LYS A 412 -39.70 7.03 15.01
CA LYS A 412 -40.80 7.66 15.77
C LYS A 412 -41.81 8.34 14.83
N ALA A 413 -41.36 9.05 13.80
CA ALA A 413 -42.23 9.68 12.81
C ALA A 413 -43.05 8.65 11.99
N LYS A 414 -42.45 7.52 11.62
CA LYS A 414 -43.15 6.40 10.96
C LYS A 414 -44.21 5.77 11.87
N GLU A 415 -43.94 5.64 13.17
CA GLU A 415 -44.94 5.20 14.15
C GLU A 415 -46.10 6.20 14.30
N GLN A 416 -45.80 7.51 14.37
CA GLN A 416 -46.83 8.57 14.33
C GLN A 416 -47.66 8.52 13.04
N ALA A 417 -47.03 8.27 11.89
CA ALA A 417 -47.72 8.13 10.62
C ALA A 417 -48.70 6.95 10.61
N LEU A 418 -48.26 5.78 11.09
CA LEU A 418 -49.09 4.59 11.19
C LEU A 418 -50.30 4.80 12.11
N SER A 419 -50.13 5.50 13.23
CA SER A 419 -51.23 5.77 14.17
C SER A 419 -52.26 6.78 13.64
N ARG A 420 -51.81 7.77 12.86
CA ARG A 420 -52.69 8.78 12.23
C ARG A 420 -53.42 8.24 11.01
N LYS A 421 -52.91 7.19 10.35
CA LYS A 421 -53.39 6.65 9.08
C LYS A 421 -54.91 6.43 9.01
N ASP A 422 -55.50 5.67 9.93
CA ASP A 422 -56.95 5.36 9.89
C ASP A 422 -57.85 6.58 10.16
N ILE A 423 -57.32 7.62 10.81
CA ILE A 423 -58.01 8.92 10.92
C ILE A 423 -57.89 9.69 9.60
N LEU A 424 -56.70 9.76 9.01
CA LEU A 424 -56.47 10.43 7.71
C LEU A 424 -57.27 9.77 6.56
N ASP A 425 -57.27 8.44 6.47
CA ASP A 425 -58.08 7.64 5.54
C ASP A 425 -59.59 7.91 5.69
N LYS A 426 -60.05 8.42 6.85
CA LYS A 426 -61.44 8.85 7.08
C LYS A 426 -61.64 10.33 6.76
N VAL A 427 -60.68 11.19 7.09
CA VAL A 427 -60.70 12.63 6.72
C VAL A 427 -60.79 12.76 5.21
N GLU A 428 -60.01 12.01 4.44
CA GLU A 428 -60.06 12.01 2.97
C GLU A 428 -61.46 11.63 2.45
N LYS A 429 -62.03 10.54 2.97
CA LYS A 429 -63.39 10.09 2.59
C LYS A 429 -64.46 11.12 2.95
N TRP A 430 -64.32 11.78 4.11
CA TRP A 430 -65.24 12.85 4.53
C TRP A 430 -65.08 14.11 3.66
N LYS A 431 -63.85 14.55 3.36
CA LYS A 431 -63.58 15.66 2.43
C LYS A 431 -64.22 15.41 1.07
N PHE A 432 -63.96 14.26 0.46
CA PHE A 432 -64.58 13.86 -0.82
C PHE A 432 -66.12 13.87 -0.75
N ALA A 433 -66.71 13.38 0.35
CA ALA A 433 -68.16 13.44 0.52
C ALA A 433 -68.70 14.87 0.69
N SER A 434 -67.96 15.75 1.36
CA SER A 434 -68.29 17.18 1.50
C SER A 434 -68.13 17.95 0.19
N GLU A 435 -67.16 17.59 -0.66
CA GLU A 435 -66.99 18.14 -2.01
C GLU A 435 -68.15 17.73 -2.93
N GLU A 436 -68.58 16.46 -2.89
CA GLU A 436 -69.78 16.01 -3.60
C GLU A 436 -71.08 16.63 -3.03
N GLU A 437 -71.11 17.00 -1.74
CA GLU A 437 -72.21 17.78 -1.15
C GLU A 437 -72.27 19.19 -1.74
N GLN A 438 -71.14 19.90 -1.79
CA GLN A 438 -71.06 21.23 -2.37
C GLN A 438 -71.44 21.20 -3.86
N TRP A 439 -70.88 20.25 -4.62
CA TRP A 439 -71.22 20.08 -6.04
C TRP A 439 -72.72 19.79 -6.24
N LEU A 440 -73.32 18.97 -5.37
CA LEU A 440 -74.75 18.71 -5.40
C LEU A 440 -75.55 19.99 -5.11
N ASP A 441 -75.16 20.78 -4.09
CA ASP A 441 -75.83 22.02 -3.72
C ASP A 441 -75.77 23.10 -4.81
N GLU A 442 -74.66 23.16 -5.56
CA GLU A 442 -74.53 23.99 -6.76
C GLU A 442 -75.44 23.47 -7.89
N TYR A 443 -75.47 22.16 -8.12
CA TYR A 443 -76.33 21.51 -9.12
C TYR A 443 -77.84 21.57 -8.77
N GLU A 444 -78.22 21.67 -7.50
CA GLU A 444 -79.62 21.87 -7.09
C GLU A 444 -80.11 23.31 -7.27
N LYS A 445 -79.21 24.28 -7.48
CA LYS A 445 -79.52 25.70 -7.75
C LYS A 445 -79.58 26.04 -9.25
N ASP A 446 -79.17 25.14 -10.14
CA ASP A 446 -79.18 25.36 -11.59
C ASP A 446 -80.59 25.19 -12.18
N ASP A 447 -81.24 26.29 -12.58
CA ASP A 447 -82.54 26.28 -13.27
C ASP A 447 -82.51 25.52 -14.60
N ASN A 448 -81.35 25.43 -15.27
CA ASN A 448 -81.19 24.71 -16.55
C ASN A 448 -80.91 23.21 -16.37
N ARG A 449 -80.92 22.70 -15.13
CA ARG A 449 -80.63 21.30 -14.76
C ARG A 449 -81.39 20.25 -15.57
N TYR A 450 -82.64 20.54 -15.93
CA TYR A 450 -83.54 19.63 -16.67
C TYR A 450 -83.60 19.93 -18.17
N SER A 451 -82.76 20.84 -18.68
CA SER A 451 -82.64 21.06 -20.13
C SER A 451 -82.24 19.76 -20.85
N ALA A 452 -82.82 19.53 -22.03
CA ALA A 452 -82.67 18.28 -22.79
C ALA A 452 -81.31 18.13 -23.50
N GLY A 453 -80.22 18.53 -22.83
CA GLY A 453 -78.85 18.46 -23.33
C GLY A 453 -78.27 17.04 -23.32
N ARG A 454 -77.32 16.78 -24.24
CA ARG A 454 -76.60 15.50 -24.39
C ARG A 454 -75.65 15.24 -23.22
N GLY A 455 -76.21 14.94 -22.04
CA GLY A 455 -75.45 14.73 -20.80
C GLY A 455 -76.31 14.70 -19.53
N ALA A 456 -77.52 15.27 -19.54
CA ALA A 456 -78.38 15.44 -18.37
C ALA A 456 -78.58 14.13 -17.55
N HIS A 457 -78.81 13.00 -18.20
CA HIS A 457 -78.96 11.68 -17.57
C HIS A 457 -77.69 11.19 -16.83
N LYS A 458 -76.47 11.60 -17.25
CA LYS A 458 -75.22 11.31 -16.52
C LYS A 458 -75.13 12.16 -15.25
N ASN A 459 -75.44 13.45 -15.35
CA ASN A 459 -75.42 14.37 -14.20
C ASN A 459 -76.51 14.02 -13.17
N LEU A 460 -77.70 13.60 -13.64
CA LEU A 460 -78.76 13.08 -12.77
C LEU A 460 -78.29 11.84 -12.00
N LYS A 461 -77.64 10.88 -12.67
CA LYS A 461 -77.02 9.70 -12.02
C LYS A 461 -75.88 10.04 -11.07
N ARG A 462 -75.08 11.08 -11.33
CA ARG A 462 -74.10 11.60 -10.36
C ARG A 462 -74.80 12.19 -9.15
N ALA A 463 -75.83 13.01 -9.34
CA ALA A 463 -76.59 13.61 -8.24
C ALA A 463 -77.33 12.58 -7.38
N GLU A 464 -77.85 11.49 -7.95
CA GLU A 464 -78.40 10.37 -7.17
C GLU A 464 -77.34 9.69 -6.30
N LYS A 465 -76.13 9.45 -6.86
CA LYS A 465 -74.99 8.91 -6.11
C LYS A 465 -74.50 9.89 -5.03
N ALA A 466 -74.41 11.18 -5.36
CA ALA A 466 -74.02 12.24 -4.43
C ALA A 466 -75.02 12.31 -3.27
N ARG A 467 -76.33 12.34 -3.52
CA ARG A 467 -77.37 12.27 -2.46
C ARG A 467 -77.21 11.05 -1.55
N ALA A 468 -76.90 9.88 -2.11
CA ALA A 468 -76.65 8.65 -1.36
C ALA A 468 -75.29 8.62 -0.60
N LEU A 469 -74.40 9.57 -0.87
CA LEU A 469 -73.16 9.82 -0.13
C LEU A 469 -73.38 10.91 0.93
N VAL A 470 -74.05 12.00 0.57
CA VAL A 470 -74.45 13.13 1.44
C VAL A 470 -75.28 12.66 2.64
N SER A 471 -76.19 11.70 2.43
CA SER A 471 -76.97 11.11 3.53
C SER A 471 -76.13 10.29 4.53
N LYS A 472 -74.89 9.93 4.17
CA LYS A 472 -73.93 9.21 5.04
C LYS A 472 -72.92 10.14 5.73
N ILE A 473 -72.83 11.41 5.32
CA ILE A 473 -71.93 12.38 5.95
C ILE A 473 -72.14 12.49 7.47
N PRO A 474 -73.37 12.51 8.05
CA PRO A 474 -73.54 12.60 9.50
C PRO A 474 -72.82 11.46 10.24
N SER A 475 -73.04 10.21 9.81
CA SER A 475 -72.42 9.04 10.45
C SER A 475 -70.93 8.92 10.14
N MET A 476 -70.46 9.47 9.02
CA MET A 476 -69.02 9.61 8.74
C MET A 476 -68.35 10.62 9.69
N VAL A 477 -68.98 11.77 9.94
CA VAL A 477 -68.49 12.78 10.90
C VAL A 477 -68.52 12.20 12.32
N GLU A 478 -69.62 11.63 12.78
CA GLU A 478 -69.71 11.00 14.11
C GLU A 478 -68.66 9.90 14.31
N SER A 479 -68.44 9.06 13.29
CA SER A 479 -67.45 7.98 13.31
C SER A 479 -66.00 8.49 13.24
N LEU A 480 -65.77 9.65 12.64
CA LEU A 480 -64.46 10.31 12.62
C LEU A 480 -64.20 11.01 13.96
N THR A 481 -65.12 11.85 14.43
CA THR A 481 -65.07 12.52 15.74
C THR A 481 -64.86 11.52 16.89
N SER A 482 -65.53 10.37 16.86
CA SER A 482 -65.33 9.32 17.89
C SER A 482 -63.92 8.71 17.85
N LYS A 483 -63.32 8.51 16.66
CA LYS A 483 -61.94 8.01 16.53
C LYS A 483 -60.91 9.06 16.92
N VAL A 484 -61.14 10.34 16.59
CA VAL A 484 -60.30 11.46 17.01
C VAL A 484 -60.31 11.57 18.54
N LYS A 485 -61.49 11.59 19.20
CA LYS A 485 -61.59 11.62 20.67
C LYS A 485 -60.88 10.44 21.33
N ALA A 486 -60.95 9.24 20.75
CA ALA A 486 -60.23 8.06 21.26
C ALA A 486 -58.70 8.21 21.14
N TRP A 487 -58.20 8.68 20.00
CA TRP A 487 -56.76 8.91 19.76
C TRP A 487 -56.19 10.04 20.64
N GLU A 488 -56.93 11.14 20.81
CA GLU A 488 -56.55 12.24 21.70
C GLU A 488 -56.51 11.80 23.16
N LEU A 489 -57.44 10.94 23.59
CA LEU A 489 -57.43 10.35 24.94
C LEU A 489 -56.26 9.40 25.16
N GLU A 490 -55.93 8.57 24.17
CA GLU A 490 -54.79 7.63 24.21
C GLU A 490 -53.45 8.39 24.29
N ARG A 491 -53.28 9.43 23.45
CA ARG A 491 -51.99 10.13 23.28
C ARG A 491 -51.84 11.41 24.09
N LYS A 492 -52.92 11.89 24.72
CA LYS A 492 -52.96 13.11 25.57
C LYS A 492 -52.52 14.40 24.87
N ILE A 493 -52.61 14.42 23.54
CA ILE A 493 -52.32 15.58 22.68
C ILE A 493 -53.48 15.79 21.70
N PRO A 494 -53.84 17.03 21.35
CA PRO A 494 -54.85 17.30 20.33
C PRO A 494 -54.45 16.74 18.96
N PHE A 495 -55.41 16.22 18.19
CA PHE A 495 -55.18 15.82 16.81
C PHE A 495 -55.18 17.08 15.93
N LEU A 496 -53.99 17.62 15.67
CA LEU A 496 -53.81 18.69 14.70
C LEU A 496 -53.82 18.14 13.27
N TYR A 497 -54.53 18.82 12.38
CA TYR A 497 -54.54 18.63 10.94
C TYR A 497 -54.33 20.01 10.30
N ASP A 498 -53.23 20.20 9.56
CA ASP A 498 -52.85 21.48 8.93
C ASP A 498 -52.95 22.68 9.90
N LYS A 499 -52.30 22.54 11.07
CA LYS A 499 -52.28 23.51 12.20
C LYS A 499 -53.60 23.70 12.98
N ALA A 500 -54.72 23.16 12.52
CA ALA A 500 -56.03 23.26 13.21
C ALA A 500 -56.37 21.98 14.01
N PRO A 501 -57.00 22.07 15.20
CA PRO A 501 -57.56 20.89 15.86
C PRO A 501 -58.69 20.28 15.04
N LEU A 502 -58.51 19.05 14.56
CA LEU A 502 -59.46 18.37 13.69
C LEU A 502 -60.84 18.21 14.36
N LEU A 503 -60.86 18.03 15.69
CA LEU A 503 -62.09 17.94 16.47
C LEU A 503 -62.95 19.20 16.32
N HIS A 504 -62.34 20.37 16.49
CA HIS A 504 -62.99 21.68 16.37
C HIS A 504 -63.53 21.88 14.95
N THR A 505 -62.71 21.60 13.92
CA THR A 505 -63.11 21.71 12.52
C THR A 505 -64.32 20.83 12.17
N LEU A 506 -64.44 19.64 12.76
CA LEU A 506 -65.58 18.75 12.56
C LEU A 506 -66.84 19.23 13.30
N GLU A 507 -66.69 19.80 14.49
CA GLU A 507 -67.79 20.39 15.27
C GLU A 507 -68.32 21.67 14.58
N GLU A 508 -67.44 22.54 14.08
CA GLU A 508 -67.79 23.70 13.23
C GLU A 508 -68.52 23.27 11.95
N TYR A 509 -67.99 22.28 11.22
CA TYR A 509 -68.64 21.74 10.03
C TYR A 509 -70.05 21.19 10.33
N ALA A 510 -70.22 20.47 11.44
CA ALA A 510 -71.52 19.94 11.84
C ALA A 510 -72.55 21.02 12.17
N VAL A 511 -72.12 22.15 12.74
CA VAL A 511 -72.97 23.33 12.97
C VAL A 511 -73.34 24.01 11.65
N LEU A 512 -72.35 24.40 10.84
CA LEU A 512 -72.56 25.07 9.54
C LEU A 512 -73.44 24.25 8.59
N ARG A 513 -73.29 22.92 8.62
CA ARG A 513 -74.13 22.01 7.82
C ARG A 513 -75.58 22.00 8.29
N ARG A 514 -75.82 21.97 9.60
CA ARG A 514 -77.18 22.05 10.18
C ARG A 514 -77.84 23.38 9.84
N GLU A 515 -77.10 24.49 9.90
CA GLU A 515 -77.57 25.82 9.50
C GLU A 515 -77.95 25.86 8.00
N ARG A 516 -77.14 25.24 7.13
CA ARG A 516 -77.42 25.12 5.69
C ARG A 516 -78.65 24.26 5.40
N GLU A 517 -78.84 23.15 6.11
CA GLU A 517 -80.04 22.31 6.01
C GLU A 517 -81.29 23.04 6.51
N GLU A 518 -81.16 23.81 7.60
CA GLU A 518 -82.23 24.62 8.19
C GLU A 518 -82.60 25.84 7.34
N GLU A 519 -81.63 26.46 6.66
CA GLU A 519 -81.87 27.48 5.64
C GLU A 519 -82.59 26.89 4.42
N LYS A 520 -82.20 25.70 3.94
CA LYS A 520 -82.95 24.97 2.90
C LYS A 520 -84.38 24.65 3.37
N ARG A 521 -84.59 24.30 4.65
CA ARG A 521 -85.93 24.07 5.23
C ARG A 521 -86.76 25.36 5.22
N ARG A 522 -86.21 26.47 5.75
CA ARG A 522 -86.86 27.79 5.76
C ARG A 522 -87.18 28.30 4.36
N SER A 523 -86.26 28.14 3.39
CA SER A 523 -86.49 28.50 1.99
C SER A 523 -87.62 27.69 1.35
N ARG A 524 -87.70 26.38 1.61
CA ARG A 524 -88.81 25.53 1.17
C ARG A 524 -90.15 25.92 1.81
N GLU A 525 -90.14 26.36 3.07
CA GLU A 525 -91.34 26.84 3.77
C GLU A 525 -91.78 28.22 3.29
N GLN A 526 -90.86 29.15 3.07
CA GLN A 526 -91.14 30.45 2.45
C GLN A 526 -91.69 30.28 1.03
N LYS A 527 -91.11 29.37 0.23
CA LYS A 527 -91.63 29.02 -1.10
C LYS A 527 -93.04 28.42 -1.02
N ARG A 528 -93.32 27.53 -0.07
CA ARG A 528 -94.68 27.01 0.18
C ARG A 528 -95.67 28.09 0.58
N LEU A 529 -95.29 29.04 1.44
CA LEU A 529 -96.15 30.17 1.82
C LEU A 529 -96.41 31.10 0.63
N GLN A 530 -95.41 31.32 -0.23
CA GLN A 530 -95.57 32.09 -1.46
C GLN A 530 -96.46 31.36 -2.49
N GLU A 531 -96.29 30.04 -2.66
CA GLU A 531 -97.16 29.19 -3.48
C GLU A 531 -98.59 29.14 -2.93
N GLN A 532 -98.77 29.12 -1.60
CA GLN A 532 -100.09 29.22 -0.95
C GLN A 532 -100.72 30.60 -1.16
N PHE A 533 -99.97 31.69 -1.04
CA PHE A 533 -100.49 33.04 -1.32
C PHE A 533 -100.88 33.22 -2.79
N ILE A 534 -100.12 32.64 -3.71
CA ILE A 534 -100.48 32.59 -5.15
C ILE A 534 -101.76 31.76 -5.33
N ALA A 535 -101.85 30.57 -4.72
CA ALA A 535 -103.04 29.72 -4.80
C ALA A 535 -104.29 30.34 -4.14
N GLU A 536 -104.12 31.12 -3.06
CA GLU A 536 -105.20 31.87 -2.41
C GLU A 536 -105.64 33.06 -3.28
N GLN A 537 -104.72 33.79 -3.93
CA GLN A 537 -105.06 34.79 -4.95
C GLN A 537 -105.85 34.15 -6.12
N GLU A 538 -105.39 33.00 -6.63
CA GLU A 538 -106.08 32.26 -7.69
C GLU A 538 -107.44 31.69 -7.26
N ALA A 539 -107.60 31.31 -5.99
CA ALA A 539 -108.86 30.82 -5.43
C ALA A 539 -109.86 31.95 -5.11
N LEU A 540 -109.37 33.13 -4.72
CA LEU A 540 -110.21 34.31 -4.43
C LEU A 540 -110.74 34.95 -5.71
N TYR A 541 -109.98 34.88 -6.82
CA TYR A 541 -110.38 35.35 -8.15
C TYR A 541 -110.85 34.19 -9.05
N GLY A 542 -111.99 33.59 -8.70
CA GLY A 542 -112.61 32.52 -9.47
C GLY A 542 -112.97 32.87 -10.93
N SER A 543 -112.15 32.39 -11.88
CA SER A 543 -112.44 32.17 -13.31
C SER A 543 -112.59 33.39 -14.28
N ARG A 544 -111.72 33.38 -15.31
CA ARG A 544 -111.86 33.93 -16.70
C ARG A 544 -111.73 35.46 -16.91
N SER A 545 -111.22 36.00 -18.03
CA SER A 545 -110.82 35.39 -19.33
C SER A 545 -109.87 36.22 -20.24
N ALA A 546 -109.05 35.48 -21.01
CA ALA A 546 -108.79 35.60 -22.47
C ALA A 546 -107.82 36.62 -23.13
N ASN A 547 -107.11 36.06 -24.13
CA ASN A 547 -106.40 36.64 -25.29
C ASN A 547 -104.98 37.23 -25.07
N LYS A 548 -103.96 36.90 -25.88
CA LYS A 548 -103.96 36.37 -27.27
C LYS A 548 -103.01 35.18 -27.50
N LYS A 549 -103.39 34.29 -28.43
CA LYS A 549 -102.51 33.36 -29.16
C LYS A 549 -101.88 34.06 -30.39
N PRO A 550 -100.83 33.46 -30.99
CA PRO A 550 -100.99 32.96 -32.37
C PRO A 550 -100.94 31.43 -32.45
N LEU A 551 -101.38 30.89 -33.60
CA LEU A 551 -101.56 29.46 -33.86
C LEU A 551 -100.37 28.84 -34.62
N GLY A 552 -100.10 27.57 -34.34
CA GLY A 552 -99.22 26.67 -35.09
C GLY A 552 -99.58 25.22 -34.80
N LEU A 553 -100.28 24.58 -35.73
CA LEU A 553 -100.92 23.25 -35.71
C LEU A 553 -100.09 22.14 -35.01
N SER A 554 -100.60 21.38 -34.02
CA SER A 554 -101.62 20.30 -34.08
C SER A 554 -101.23 19.07 -34.90
N THR A 555 -101.23 17.87 -34.29
CA THR A 555 -102.25 16.79 -34.40
C THR A 555 -102.04 15.86 -33.18
N SER A 556 -102.95 15.79 -32.19
CA SER A 556 -104.16 14.94 -32.10
C SER A 556 -103.88 13.42 -32.15
N ALA A 557 -104.54 12.54 -31.40
CA ALA A 557 -105.44 12.70 -30.24
C ALA A 557 -105.71 11.33 -29.57
N ASN A 558 -106.30 11.39 -28.36
CA ASN A 558 -107.22 10.43 -27.73
C ASN A 558 -106.66 9.27 -26.85
N THR A 559 -107.36 8.74 -25.83
CA THR A 559 -108.43 9.24 -24.92
C THR A 559 -108.71 8.17 -23.83
N MET A 560 -109.18 8.58 -22.65
CA MET A 560 -109.89 7.79 -21.60
C MET A 560 -109.17 6.81 -20.65
N VAL A 561 -109.28 7.17 -19.35
CA VAL A 561 -109.92 6.41 -18.24
C VAL A 561 -109.41 5.01 -17.87
N GLY A 562 -109.10 4.85 -16.57
CA GLY A 562 -109.24 3.55 -15.89
C GLY A 562 -108.28 3.26 -14.75
N THR A 563 -108.48 3.85 -13.56
CA THR A 563 -108.05 3.20 -12.31
C THR A 563 -109.10 2.17 -11.93
N PRO A 564 -108.70 0.98 -11.46
CA PRO A 564 -109.17 0.63 -10.13
C PRO A 564 -108.12 -0.06 -9.22
N THR A 565 -108.40 0.10 -7.94
CA THR A 565 -107.68 -0.38 -6.75
C THR A 565 -107.88 -1.89 -6.50
N ALA A 566 -107.20 -2.42 -5.47
CA ALA A 566 -107.44 -3.71 -4.77
C ALA A 566 -106.86 -4.99 -5.44
N ARG A 567 -106.41 -6.02 -4.71
CA ARG A 567 -106.31 -6.31 -3.25
C ARG A 567 -105.38 -7.52 -3.03
N ARG A 568 -104.69 -7.58 -1.87
CA ARG A 568 -104.26 -8.79 -1.08
C ARG A 568 -103.49 -9.92 -1.83
N GLY A 569 -102.44 -10.53 -1.26
CA GLY A 569 -101.84 -10.42 0.07
C GLY A 569 -100.95 -11.64 0.35
N ALA A 570 -100.71 -11.94 1.64
CA ALA A 570 -100.04 -13.13 2.18
C ALA A 570 -98.52 -13.29 1.90
N ASN A 571 -97.73 -12.73 2.84
CA ASN A 571 -96.58 -13.44 3.41
C ASN A 571 -97.10 -14.72 4.14
N PRO A 572 -96.30 -15.80 4.30
CA PRO A 572 -95.33 -15.81 5.39
C PRO A 572 -93.99 -16.55 5.18
N PHE A 573 -92.95 -15.98 5.80
CA PHE A 573 -91.83 -16.61 6.54
C PHE A 573 -91.48 -18.10 6.33
N SER A 574 -90.19 -18.39 6.11
CA SER A 574 -89.34 -19.07 7.12
C SER A 574 -87.83 -19.06 6.78
N HIS A 575 -87.02 -19.02 7.83
CA HIS A 575 -85.55 -19.10 7.98
C HIS A 575 -84.84 -20.14 7.08
N HIS A 576 -83.58 -19.97 6.64
CA HIS A 576 -82.39 -20.15 7.49
C HIS A 576 -81.04 -19.62 6.91
N ALA A 577 -80.20 -19.25 7.88
CA ALA A 577 -78.75 -19.08 7.98
C ALA A 577 -77.74 -19.87 7.09
N ILE A 578 -76.57 -19.22 6.84
CA ILE A 578 -75.18 -19.78 6.75
C ILE A 578 -74.90 -20.73 5.53
N SER A 579 -73.89 -20.54 4.68
CA SER A 579 -72.45 -20.74 5.00
C SER A 579 -71.46 -20.29 3.92
N THR A 580 -70.18 -20.29 4.29
CA THR A 580 -68.97 -19.99 3.48
C THR A 580 -68.66 -21.02 2.37
N GLY A 581 -68.00 -20.58 1.28
CA GLY A 581 -67.40 -21.51 0.29
C GLY A 581 -66.38 -20.87 -0.66
N LYS A 582 -65.08 -21.22 -0.50
CA LYS A 582 -63.98 -20.89 -1.43
C LYS A 582 -64.06 -21.75 -2.72
N GLN A 583 -63.73 -21.19 -3.90
CA GLN A 583 -62.48 -21.51 -4.65
C GLN A 583 -62.43 -20.97 -6.11
N ARG A 584 -61.38 -20.19 -6.39
CA ARG A 584 -60.38 -20.37 -7.48
C ARG A 584 -60.76 -21.26 -8.70
N ARG A 585 -60.83 -20.66 -9.90
CA ARG A 585 -60.03 -21.07 -11.10
C ARG A 585 -60.02 -20.07 -12.28
N GLU A 586 -58.96 -19.26 -12.35
CA GLU A 586 -57.98 -19.21 -13.45
C GLU A 586 -58.35 -19.82 -14.83
N SER A 587 -58.34 -19.01 -15.91
CA SER A 587 -57.47 -19.16 -17.13
C SER A 587 -58.05 -18.61 -18.45
N ARG A 588 -57.32 -17.68 -19.11
CA ARG A 588 -57.18 -17.46 -20.59
C ARG A 588 -58.45 -17.28 -21.47
N ALA A 589 -58.49 -16.55 -22.59
CA ALA A 589 -57.66 -15.52 -23.26
C ALA A 589 -58.59 -14.83 -24.32
N HIS A 590 -58.23 -13.96 -25.29
CA HIS A 590 -56.98 -13.37 -25.80
C HIS A 590 -57.36 -12.09 -26.64
N ASN A 591 -56.39 -11.44 -27.30
CA ASN A 591 -56.55 -10.51 -28.47
C ASN A 591 -57.21 -9.12 -28.21
N VAL A 592 -56.79 -7.99 -28.84
CA VAL A 592 -55.72 -7.75 -29.84
C VAL A 592 -55.28 -6.25 -29.88
N THR A 593 -53.96 -5.99 -29.77
CA THR A 593 -53.10 -4.97 -30.47
C THR A 593 -53.46 -3.43 -30.48
N PRO A 594 -52.53 -2.50 -30.85
CA PRO A 594 -52.18 -1.35 -29.99
C PRO A 594 -51.92 0.00 -30.74
N VAL A 595 -50.94 0.82 -30.27
CA VAL A 595 -50.11 1.84 -31.00
C VAL A 595 -50.53 3.33 -30.94
N ASN A 596 -49.75 4.08 -30.13
CA ASN A 596 -49.01 5.34 -30.41
C ASN A 596 -49.73 6.64 -30.92
N TYR A 597 -49.15 7.85 -30.87
CA TYR A 597 -47.86 8.32 -30.29
C TYR A 597 -47.97 9.76 -29.76
N VAL A 598 -46.94 10.20 -29.02
CA VAL A 598 -46.66 11.60 -28.70
C VAL A 598 -46.07 12.31 -29.92
N ALA A 599 -46.46 13.57 -30.16
CA ALA A 599 -45.87 14.41 -31.20
C ALA A 599 -44.67 15.20 -30.65
N LEU A 600 -43.52 15.09 -31.31
CA LEU A 600 -42.41 16.04 -31.21
C LEU A 600 -41.87 16.32 -32.62
N SER A 601 -41.81 17.59 -32.99
CA SER A 601 -41.36 18.04 -34.30
C SER A 601 -39.83 18.03 -34.40
N LYS A 602 -39.32 17.63 -35.56
CA LYS A 602 -37.94 17.83 -35.98
C LYS A 602 -37.92 18.75 -37.19
N GLU A 603 -37.13 19.82 -37.14
CA GLU A 603 -36.52 20.39 -38.33
C GLU A 603 -35.02 20.48 -38.11
N ASP A 604 -34.26 19.85 -39.00
CA ASP A 604 -32.82 20.03 -39.17
C ASP A 604 -32.62 20.82 -40.46
N SER A 605 -31.75 21.84 -40.47
CA SER A 605 -31.24 22.42 -41.72
C SER A 605 -29.71 22.48 -41.71
N VAL A 606 -29.13 22.04 -42.83
CA VAL A 606 -27.73 21.68 -43.00
C VAL A 606 -26.88 22.88 -43.39
N SER A 607 -25.63 22.95 -42.92
CA SER A 607 -24.53 23.45 -43.76
C SER A 607 -23.17 22.84 -43.38
N ARG A 608 -22.39 22.52 -44.42
CA ARG A 608 -20.98 22.09 -44.36
C ARG A 608 -20.08 23.31 -44.63
N GLY A 609 -18.83 23.27 -44.17
CA GLY A 609 -17.77 24.06 -44.83
C GLY A 609 -16.53 24.30 -43.97
N CYS A 610 -15.43 23.64 -44.37
CA CYS A 610 -14.03 23.82 -43.91
C CYS A 610 -13.72 23.43 -42.45
#